data_AF-A0A7C3JUT4-F1
#
_entry.id   AF-A0A7C3JUT4-F1
#
_cell.length_a   1.000
_cell.length_b   1.000
_cell.length_c   1.000
_cell.angle_alpha   90.00
_cell.angle_beta   90.00
_cell.angle_gamma   90.00
#
_symmetry.space_group_name_H-M   'P 1'
#
loop_
_entity.id
_entity.type
_entity.pdbx_description
1 polymer ?
#
loop_
_entity_poly.entity_id
_entity_poly.type
_entity_poly.pdbx_seq_one_letter_code
_entity_poly.pdbx_strand_id
1 'polypeptide(L)' 'MKIDGACHCGNITYTAEIDPEDVGICHCTDCQTLSGTAFRTSVRAKREAFQLNGGPPKIYVKTAE' A
#
# COMPACT_ATOMS: atom_id res chain seq x y z
N MET A 1 -5.80 -9.21 11.40
CA MET A 1 -4.43 -9.01 11.95
C MET A 1 -4.09 -7.54 11.94
N LYS A 2 -3.63 -6.99 13.07
CA LYS A 2 -3.15 -5.60 13.13
C LYS A 2 -1.72 -5.50 12.63
N ILE A 3 -1.43 -4.46 11.86
CA ILE A 3 -0.11 -4.14 11.33
C ILE A 3 0.20 -2.65 11.50
N ASP A 4 1.50 -2.34 11.57
CA ASP A 4 2.06 -1.01 11.41
C ASP A 4 2.99 -0.98 10.19
N GLY A 5 3.17 0.20 9.60
CA GLY A 5 4.05 0.38 8.46
C GLY A 5 4.54 1.80 8.32
N ALA A 6 5.67 1.96 7.64
CA ALA A 6 6.30 3.25 7.38
C ALA A 6 6.94 3.30 5.99
N CYS A 7 7.05 4.50 5.42
CA CYS A 7 7.93 4.70 4.25
C CYS A 7 9.40 4.67 4.68
N HIS A 8 10.32 4.48 3.72
CA HIS A 8 11.75 4.32 4.01
C HIS A 8 12.36 5.50 4.79
N CYS A 9 11.91 6.73 4.54
CA CYS A 9 12.38 7.91 5.27
C CYS A 9 11.67 8.15 6.61
N GLY A 10 10.66 7.35 6.96
CA GLY A 10 9.91 7.46 8.21
C GLY A 10 8.86 8.57 8.27
N ASN A 11 8.80 9.47 7.28
CA ASN A 11 7.84 10.59 7.29
C ASN A 11 6.38 10.15 7.22
N ILE A 12 6.10 9.04 6.55
CA ILE A 12 4.76 8.48 6.40
C ILE A 12 4.71 7.22 7.26
N THR A 13 3.75 7.15 8.18
CA THR A 13 3.46 5.97 8.99
C THR A 13 1.97 5.70 8.99
N TYR A 14 1.59 4.43 9.17
CA TYR A 14 0.19 4.02 9.21
C TYR A 14 0.00 2.80 10.09
N THR A 15 -1.24 2.58 10.52
CA THR A 15 -1.71 1.34 11.12
C THR A 15 -2.88 0.80 10.30
N ALA A 16 -3.00 -0.52 10.25
CA ALA A 16 -4.13 -1.14 9.58
C ALA A 16 -4.54 -2.46 10.22
N GLU A 17 -5.79 -2.86 10.00
CA GLU A 17 -6.25 -4.24 10.22
C GLU A 17 -6.54 -4.91 8.87
N ILE A 18 -5.89 -6.05 8.67
CA ILE A 18 -5.93 -6.83 7.42
C ILE A 18 -6.35 -8.28 7.69
N ASP A 19 -6.84 -8.95 6.66
CA ASP A 19 -6.93 -10.41 6.64
C ASP A 19 -5.64 -10.99 6.00
N PRO A 20 -4.81 -11.74 6.74
CA PRO A 20 -3.57 -12.29 6.19
C PRO A 20 -3.81 -13.33 5.08
N GLU A 21 -4.98 -13.96 5.02
CA GLU A 21 -5.32 -14.92 3.97
C GLU A 21 -5.67 -14.23 2.64
N ASP A 22 -5.90 -12.91 2.67
CA ASP A 22 -6.31 -12.08 1.53
C ASP A 22 -5.11 -11.39 0.84
N VAL A 23 -3.89 -11.85 1.14
CA VAL A 23 -2.65 -11.42 0.47
C VAL A 23 -2.64 -11.93 -0.96
N GLY A 24 -2.38 -11.04 -1.91
CA GLY A 24 -2.35 -11.36 -3.34
C GLY A 24 -1.13 -10.79 -4.07
N ILE A 25 -0.92 -11.28 -5.28
CA ILE A 25 0.13 -10.82 -6.19
C ILE A 25 -0.53 -10.20 -7.44
N CYS A 26 -0.16 -8.96 -7.74
CA CYS A 26 -0.60 -8.26 -8.94
C CYS A 26 0.53 -8.18 -9.98
N HIS A 27 0.20 -8.53 -11.23
CA HIS A 27 1.12 -8.57 -12.36
C HIS A 27 0.89 -7.45 -13.38
N CYS A 28 0.02 -6.47 -13.12
CA CYS A 28 -0.18 -5.37 -14.05
C CYS A 28 1.08 -4.50 -14.17
N THR A 29 1.23 -3.80 -15.29
CA THR A 29 2.39 -2.94 -15.58
C THR A 29 2.57 -1.82 -14.55
N ASP A 30 1.48 -1.30 -13.98
CA ASP A 30 1.56 -0.32 -12.88
C ASP A 30 2.20 -0.91 -11.63
N CYS A 31 1.81 -2.13 -11.26
CA CYS A 31 2.39 -2.82 -10.10
C CYS A 31 3.85 -3.21 -10.34
N GLN A 32 4.21 -3.58 -11.56
CA GLN A 32 5.60 -3.82 -11.95
C GLN A 32 6.44 -2.53 -11.85
N THR A 33 5.91 -1.42 -12.39
CA THR A 33 6.59 -0.12 -12.37
C THR A 33 6.77 0.42 -10.95
N LEU A 34 5.72 0.35 -10.11
CA LEU A 34 5.77 0.85 -8.74
C LEU A 34 6.69 0.02 -7.82
N SER A 35 6.78 -1.29 -8.05
CA SER A 35 7.64 -2.18 -7.25
C SER A 35 9.07 -2.25 -7.78
N GLY A 36 9.30 -1.94 -9.06
CA GLY A 36 10.57 -2.19 -9.74
C GLY A 36 10.86 -3.68 -9.96
N THR A 37 9.84 -4.55 -9.91
CA THR A 37 9.98 -6.00 -10.05
C THR A 37 8.91 -6.60 -10.96
N ALA A 38 8.92 -7.93 -11.16
CA ALA A 38 7.96 -8.62 -12.03
C ALA A 38 6.51 -8.59 -11.50
N PHE A 39 6.28 -8.25 -10.22
CA PHE A 39 4.97 -8.19 -9.61
C PHE A 39 4.96 -7.38 -8.31
N ARG A 40 3.78 -7.08 -7.77
CA ARG A 40 3.65 -6.50 -6.42
C ARG A 40 2.84 -7.42 -5.53
N THR A 41 3.37 -7.72 -4.34
CA THR A 41 2.61 -8.34 -3.25
C THR A 41 1.84 -7.27 -2.48
N SER A 42 0.55 -7.47 -2.29
CA SER A 42 -0.31 -6.52 -1.56
C SER A 42 -1.42 -7.24 -0.81
N VAL A 43 -1.97 -6.56 0.19
CA VAL A 43 -3.15 -6.97 0.93
C VAL A 43 -4.08 -5.77 1.05
N ARG A 44 -5.39 -6.03 1.10
CA ARG A 44 -6.39 -4.97 1.25
C ARG A 44 -6.72 -4.78 2.73
N ALA A 45 -6.78 -3.52 3.14
CA ALA A 45 -7.44 -3.11 4.38
C ALA A 45 -8.76 -2.43 4.01
N LYS A 46 -9.80 -2.59 4.83
CA LYS A 46 -10.99 -1.75 4.72
C LYS A 46 -10.64 -0.32 5.10
N ARG A 47 -11.37 0.67 4.57
CA ARG A 47 -11.05 2.10 4.79
C ARG A 47 -11.13 2.46 6.28
N GLU A 48 -12.15 1.95 6.95
CA GLU A 48 -12.40 2.18 8.39
C GLU A 48 -11.33 1.52 9.27
N ALA A 49 -10.62 0.54 8.72
CA ALA A 49 -9.58 -0.23 9.38
C ALA A 49 -8.16 0.24 9.01
N PHE A 50 -8.01 1.36 8.31
CA PHE A 50 -6.74 1.96 7.92
C PHE A 50 -6.63 3.37 8.48
N GLN A 51 -5.51 3.68 9.15
CA GLN A 51 -5.25 5.00 9.69
C GLN A 51 -3.85 5.47 9.29
N LEU A 52 -3.77 6.65 8.69
CA LEU A 52 -2.52 7.36 8.47
C LEU A 52 -2.13 8.09 9.76
N ASN A 53 -0.92 7.85 10.25
CA ASN A 53 -0.40 8.40 11.51
C ASN A 53 0.74 9.40 11.28
N GLY A 54 1.44 9.30 10.14
CA GLY A 54 2.56 10.18 9.78
C GLY A 54 2.13 11.39 8.94
N GLY A 55 3.13 12.06 8.37
CA GLY A 55 2.93 13.17 7.45
C GLY A 55 2.16 12.77 6.18
N PRO A 56 1.50 13.74 5.52
CA PRO A 56 0.68 13.45 4.35
C PRO A 56 1.54 12.97 3.17
N PRO A 57 1.13 11.92 2.44
CA PRO A 57 1.78 11.55 1.19
C PRO A 57 1.53 12.62 0.12
N LYS A 58 2.47 12.77 -0.83
CA LYS A 58 2.20 13.51 -2.07
C LYS A 58 1.26 12.67 -2.95
N ILE A 59 0.16 13.27 -3.38
CA ILE A 59 -0.82 12.60 -4.24
C ILE A 59 -0.34 12.63 -5.69
N TYR A 60 -0.33 11.45 -6.31
CA TYR A 60 -0.15 11.25 -7.74
C TYR A 60 -1.42 10.62 -8.30
N VAL A 61 -2.00 11.26 -9.32
CA VAL A 61 -3.19 10.76 -10.01
C VAL A 61 -2.74 10.26 -11.38
N LYS A 62 -2.88 8.96 -11.62
CA LYS A 62 -2.73 8.38 -12.96
C LYS A 62 -4.07 8.50 -13.67
N THR A 63 -4.11 9.29 -14.74
CA THR A 63 -5.22 9.26 -15.71
C THR A 63 -4.93 8.12 -16.69
N ALA A 64 -5.85 7.17 -16.81
CA ALA A 64 -5.76 6.16 -17.87
C ALA A 64 -6.11 6.82 -19.22
N GLU A 65 -5.43 6.41 -20.30
CA GLU A 65 -5.98 6.53 -21.65
C GLU A 65 -6.95 5.36 -21.91
#